data_AF-A0A4S0MNK2-F1
#
_entry.id   AF-A0A4S0MNK2-F1
#
_cell.length_a   1.000
_cell.length_b   1.000
_cell.length_c   1.000
_cell.angle_alpha   90.00
_cell.angle_beta   90.00
_cell.angle_gamma   90.00
#
_symmetry.space_group_name_H-M   'P 1'
#
loop_
_entity.id
_entity.type
_entity.pdbx_description
1 polymer ?
#
loop_
_entity_poly.entity_id
_entity_poly.type
_entity_poly.pdbx_seq_one_letter_code
_entity_poly.pdbx_strand_id
1 'polypeptide(L)'
;AAVTKVLSATWQRCRVHFMRNVLAHAGKSGRRVVSAFIATAFAQETPEAASAQWRAVADQIRPKVPKLATIMDEAEPDVLAYMTFPKEHRTKLHSTNPI
;
A
#
# COMPACT_ATOMS: atom_id res chain seq x y z
N ALA A 1 16.14 0.13 8.10
CA ALA A 1 17.57 0.07 8.52
C ALA A 1 17.74 -0.17 10.02
N ALA A 2 17.27 0.73 10.91
CA ALA A 2 17.47 0.56 12.36
C ALA A 2 16.65 -0.60 12.98
N VAL A 3 15.35 -0.71 12.65
CA VAL A 3 14.45 -1.76 13.18
C VAL A 3 14.99 -3.17 12.92
N THR A 4 15.35 -3.46 11.66
CA THR A 4 15.91 -4.76 11.26
C THR A 4 17.23 -5.06 11.96
N LYS A 5 18.07 -4.03 12.19
CA LYS A 5 19.39 -4.19 12.80
C LYS A 5 19.33 -4.44 14.32
N VAL A 6 18.38 -3.82 15.02
CA VAL A 6 18.31 -3.87 16.49
C VAL A 6 17.36 -4.97 16.97
N LEU A 7 16.27 -5.22 16.24
CA LEU A 7 15.21 -6.12 16.69
C LEU A 7 15.13 -7.43 15.89
N SER A 8 15.96 -7.60 14.85
CA SER A 8 15.88 -8.73 13.91
C SER A 8 14.45 -8.94 13.36
N ALA A 9 13.69 -7.85 13.23
CA ALA A 9 12.29 -7.86 12.85
C ALA A 9 12.09 -7.32 11.43
N THR A 10 11.13 -7.93 10.72
CA THR A 10 10.63 -7.40 9.45
C THR A 10 9.80 -6.14 9.70
N TRP A 11 10.00 -5.13 8.87
CA TRP A 11 9.21 -3.91 8.90
C TRP A 11 8.15 -3.93 7.80
N GLN A 12 6.95 -3.46 8.12
CA GLN A 12 5.87 -3.23 7.15
C GLN A 12 5.26 -1.86 7.41
N ARG A 13 4.77 -1.21 6.35
CA ARG A 13 3.96 0.00 6.46
C ARG A 13 2.49 -0.37 6.61
N CYS A 14 1.86 0.11 7.68
CA CYS A 14 0.45 -0.14 7.94
C CYS A 14 -0.44 0.39 6.79
N ARG A 15 -1.23 -0.49 6.17
CA ARG A 15 -2.16 -0.15 5.09
C ARG A 15 -3.14 0.96 5.46
N VAL A 16 -3.65 0.95 6.68
CA VAL A 16 -4.64 1.93 7.16
C VAL A 16 -4.04 3.34 7.21
N HIS A 17 -2.87 3.48 7.84
CA HIS A 17 -2.18 4.77 7.92
C HIS A 17 -1.65 5.22 6.56
N PHE A 18 -1.17 4.29 5.73
CA PHE A 18 -0.80 4.62 4.36
C PHE A 18 -1.99 5.17 3.57
N MET A 19 -3.15 4.51 3.61
CA MET A 19 -4.37 4.97 2.92
C MET A 19 -4.80 6.36 3.40
N ARG A 20 -4.75 6.62 4.72
CA ARG A 20 -5.08 7.95 5.27
C ARG A 20 -4.15 9.04 4.70
N ASN A 21 -2.85 8.76 4.65
CA ASN A 21 -1.83 9.72 4.21
C ASN A 21 -1.85 9.91 2.68
N VAL A 22 -1.87 8.84 1.91
CA VAL A 22 -1.82 8.87 0.44
C VAL A 22 -3.04 9.60 -0.14
N LEU A 23 -4.22 9.41 0.46
CA LEU A 23 -5.45 10.09 0.06
C LEU A 23 -5.46 11.60 0.35
N ALA A 24 -4.57 12.12 1.20
CA ALA A 24 -4.40 13.56 1.39
C ALA A 24 -3.82 14.22 0.13
N HIS A 25 -3.06 13.48 -0.67
CA HIS A 25 -2.43 13.97 -1.90
C HIS A 25 -3.34 13.86 -3.14
N ALA A 26 -4.49 13.18 -3.04
CA ALA A 26 -5.41 12.96 -4.16
C ALA A 26 -6.39 14.12 -4.43
N GLY A 27 -6.47 15.12 -3.54
CA GLY A 27 -7.46 16.20 -3.60
C GLY A 27 -8.90 15.72 -3.37
N LYS A 28 -9.85 16.64 -3.14
CA LYS A 28 -11.24 16.31 -2.73
C LYS A 28 -11.95 15.38 -3.72
N SER A 29 -11.83 15.66 -5.02
CA SER A 29 -12.51 14.90 -6.08
C SER A 29 -11.80 13.58 -6.42
N GLY A 30 -10.49 13.48 -6.21
CA GLY A 30 -9.70 12.29 -6.57
C GLY A 30 -9.68 11.20 -5.51
N ARG A 31 -10.00 11.51 -4.24
CA ARG A 31 -9.93 10.56 -3.11
C ARG A 31 -10.66 9.25 -3.36
N ARG A 32 -11.89 9.29 -3.89
CA ARG A 32 -12.68 8.08 -4.11
C ARG A 32 -12.06 7.19 -5.18
N VAL A 33 -11.57 7.79 -6.27
CA VAL A 33 -10.94 7.08 -7.39
C VAL A 33 -9.61 6.46 -6.97
N VAL A 34 -8.74 7.24 -6.33
CA VAL A 34 -7.45 6.75 -5.83
C VAL A 34 -7.64 5.63 -4.82
N SER A 35 -8.62 5.77 -3.92
CA SER A 35 -8.94 4.71 -2.95
C SER A 35 -9.38 3.42 -3.64
N ALA A 36 -10.23 3.51 -4.66
CA ALA A 36 -10.70 2.34 -5.40
C ALA A 36 -9.56 1.66 -6.16
N PHE A 37 -8.68 2.43 -6.79
CA PHE A 37 -7.53 1.87 -7.50
C PHE A 37 -6.53 1.18 -6.56
N ILE A 38 -6.16 1.78 -5.44
CA ILE A 38 -5.25 1.10 -4.50
C ILE A 38 -5.91 -0.17 -3.93
N ALA A 39 -7.24 -0.17 -3.74
CA ALA A 39 -7.96 -1.35 -3.28
C ALA A 39 -7.87 -2.53 -4.27
N THR A 40 -7.70 -2.32 -5.57
CA THR A 40 -7.54 -3.43 -6.53
C THR A 40 -6.22 -4.17 -6.35
N ALA A 41 -5.15 -3.48 -5.93
CA ALA A 41 -3.88 -4.11 -5.58
C ALA A 41 -4.01 -4.96 -4.30
N PHE A 42 -4.76 -4.45 -3.32
CA PHE A 42 -5.02 -5.19 -2.07
C PHE A 42 -5.91 -6.41 -2.23
N ALA A 43 -6.72 -6.47 -3.28
CA ALA A 43 -7.59 -7.59 -3.58
C ALA A 43 -6.86 -8.78 -4.23
N GLN A 44 -5.59 -8.61 -4.63
CA GLN A 44 -4.82 -9.67 -5.29
C GLN A 44 -4.45 -10.79 -4.32
N GLU A 45 -4.40 -12.02 -4.83
CA GLU A 45 -4.12 -13.20 -4.00
C GLU A 45 -2.63 -13.44 -3.77
N THR A 46 -1.79 -13.04 -4.72
CA THR A 46 -0.34 -13.26 -4.70
C THR A 46 0.42 -11.93 -4.57
N PRO A 47 1.61 -11.94 -3.93
CA PRO A 47 2.48 -10.76 -3.86
C PRO A 47 2.83 -10.20 -5.24
N GLU A 48 3.06 -11.07 -6.23
CA GLU A 48 3.46 -10.69 -7.58
C GLU A 48 2.31 -9.97 -8.30
N ALA A 49 1.09 -10.50 -8.19
CA ALA A 49 -0.09 -9.88 -8.78
C ALA A 49 -0.40 -8.53 -8.10
N ALA A 50 -0.24 -8.44 -6.78
CA ALA A 50 -0.40 -7.19 -6.04
C ALA A 50 0.61 -6.12 -6.47
N SER A 51 1.90 -6.49 -6.60
CA SER A 51 2.94 -5.59 -7.09
C SER A 51 2.66 -5.11 -8.52
N ALA A 52 2.30 -6.03 -9.42
CA ALA A 52 1.95 -5.68 -10.80
C ALA A 52 0.75 -4.72 -10.85
N GLN A 53 -0.31 -5.01 -10.11
CA GLN A 53 -1.50 -4.16 -10.03
C GLN A 53 -1.19 -2.80 -9.40
N TRP A 54 -0.35 -2.76 -8.37
CA TRP A 54 0.09 -1.53 -7.71
C TRP A 54 0.82 -0.60 -8.67
N ARG A 55 1.79 -1.13 -9.42
CA ARG A 55 2.55 -0.36 -10.42
C ARG A 55 1.67 0.12 -11.55
N ALA A 56 0.76 -0.74 -12.04
CA ALA A 56 -0.21 -0.34 -13.05
C ALA A 56 -1.09 0.83 -12.57
N VAL A 57 -1.51 0.83 -11.31
CA VAL A 57 -2.24 1.95 -10.71
C VAL A 57 -1.38 3.20 -10.62
N ALA A 58 -0.14 3.08 -10.12
CA ALA A 58 0.79 4.19 -10.01
C ALA A 58 1.02 4.86 -11.38
N ASP A 59 1.17 4.08 -12.44
CA ASP A 59 1.36 4.59 -13.80
C ASP A 59 0.11 5.25 -14.37
N GLN A 60 -1.09 4.74 -14.07
CA GLN A 60 -2.35 5.38 -14.49
C GLN A 60 -2.55 6.77 -13.85
N ILE A 61 -2.11 6.95 -12.60
CA ILE A 61 -2.26 8.24 -11.90
C ILE A 61 -1.13 9.22 -12.21
N ARG A 62 0.04 8.72 -12.64
CA ARG A 62 1.27 9.51 -12.85
C ARG A 62 1.07 10.76 -13.71
N PRO A 63 0.31 10.73 -14.83
CA PRO A 63 0.10 11.92 -15.66
C PRO A 63 -0.69 13.03 -14.96
N LYS A 64 -1.57 12.68 -14.01
CA LYS A 64 -2.47 13.62 -13.33
C LYS A 64 -1.89 14.10 -12.00
N VAL A 65 -1.24 13.20 -11.26
CA VAL A 65 -0.77 13.45 -9.91
C VAL A 65 0.61 12.80 -9.70
N PRO A 66 1.69 13.33 -10.30
CA PRO A 66 3.01 12.68 -10.29
C PRO A 66 3.60 12.49 -8.89
N LYS A 67 3.32 13.42 -7.97
CA LYS A 67 3.71 13.31 -6.55
C LYS A 67 3.07 12.09 -5.87
N LEU A 68 1.81 11.81 -6.19
CA LEU A 68 1.09 10.66 -5.63
C LEU A 68 1.67 9.35 -6.16
N ALA A 69 1.97 9.28 -7.46
CA ALA A 69 2.64 8.12 -8.06
C ALA A 69 3.99 7.84 -7.38
N THR A 70 4.79 8.88 -7.16
CA THR A 70 6.09 8.74 -6.46
C THR A 70 5.94 8.17 -5.05
N ILE A 71 4.95 8.66 -4.28
CA ILE A 71 4.67 8.13 -2.94
C ILE A 71 4.23 6.66 -3.00
N MET A 72 3.49 6.27 -4.04
CA MET A 72 3.11 4.88 -4.25
C MET A 72 4.32 4.00 -4.60
N ASP A 73 5.20 4.46 -5.49
CA ASP A 73 6.41 3.74 -5.89
C ASP A 73 7.33 3.48 -4.67
N GLU A 74 7.56 4.52 -3.86
CA GLU A 74 8.41 4.42 -2.65
C GLU A 74 7.82 3.52 -1.57
N ALA A 75 6.50 3.45 -1.46
CA ALA A 75 5.81 2.71 -0.40
C ALA A 75 5.49 1.26 -0.78
N GLU A 76 5.57 0.88 -2.06
CA GLU A 76 5.25 -0.47 -2.56
C GLU A 76 5.85 -1.60 -1.69
N PRO A 77 7.19 -1.68 -1.48
CA PRO A 77 7.79 -2.80 -0.77
C PRO A 77 7.29 -2.92 0.66
N ASP A 78 7.01 -1.79 1.31
CA ASP A 78 6.64 -1.76 2.73
C ASP A 78 5.16 -2.03 2.94
N VAL A 79 4.31 -1.49 2.05
CA VAL A 79 2.86 -1.63 2.13
C VAL A 79 2.41 -3.03 1.72
N LEU A 80 3.12 -3.66 0.76
CA LEU A 80 2.83 -5.02 0.31
C LEU A 80 3.59 -6.10 1.08
N ALA A 81 4.52 -5.74 1.98
CA ALA A 81 5.28 -6.69 2.80
C ALA A 81 4.40 -7.71 3.54
N TYR A 82 3.18 -7.34 3.97
CA TYR A 82 2.26 -8.25 4.65
C TYR A 82 1.87 -9.48 3.81
N MET A 83 2.03 -9.42 2.48
CA MET A 83 1.66 -10.51 1.58
C MET A 83 2.64 -11.69 1.66
N THR A 84 3.81 -11.52 2.26
CA THR A 84 4.74 -12.63 2.55
C THR A 84 4.27 -13.52 3.70
N PHE A 85 3.27 -13.07 4.47
CA PHE A 85 2.66 -13.89 5.53
C PHE A 85 1.59 -14.85 4.96
N PRO A 86 1.31 -15.97 5.65
CA PRO A 86 0.19 -16.86 5.34
C PRO A 86 -1.13 -16.10 5.20
N LYS A 87 -1.98 -16.51 4.25
CA LYS A 87 -3.23 -15.82 3.87
C LYS A 87 -4.15 -15.60 5.08
N GLU A 88 -4.17 -16.57 5.99
CA GLU A 88 -4.95 -16.60 7.23
C GLU A 88 -4.56 -15.48 8.20
N HIS A 89 -3.31 -15.00 8.12
CA HIS A 89 -2.80 -13.94 8.99
C HIS A 89 -2.99 -12.56 8.38
N ARG A 90 -3.07 -12.46 7.06
CA ARG A 90 -3.15 -11.18 6.34
C ARG A 90 -4.32 -10.33 6.84
N THR A 91 -5.50 -10.92 7.02
CA THR A 91 -6.72 -10.21 7.49
C THR A 91 -6.53 -9.54 8.84
N LYS A 92 -5.80 -10.16 9.77
CA LYS A 92 -5.45 -9.55 11.06
C LYS A 92 -4.42 -8.42 10.88
N LEU A 93 -3.44 -8.60 10.01
CA LEU A 93 -2.36 -7.63 9.77
C LEU A 93 -2.84 -6.33 9.10
N HIS A 94 -3.90 -6.39 8.31
CA HIS A 94 -4.49 -5.21 7.66
C HIS A 94 -5.86 -4.80 8.23
N SER A 95 -6.26 -5.39 9.36
CA SER A 95 -7.46 -4.97 10.10
C SER A 95 -7.32 -3.54 10.61
N THR A 96 -8.42 -2.79 10.63
CA THR A 96 -8.52 -1.47 11.25
C THR A 96 -8.84 -1.53 12.75
N ASN A 97 -9.05 -2.72 13.32
CA ASN A 97 -9.43 -2.94 14.71
C ASN A 97 -8.21 -3.55 15.44
N PRO A 98 -7.45 -2.84 16.32
CA PRO A 98 -7.72 -1.65 17.14
C PRO A 98 -6.73 -0.48 16.89
N ILE A 99 -6.78 0.16 15.71
CA ILE A 99 -5.92 1.32 15.35
C ILE A 99 -6.66 2.62 15.63
#